data_AF-A0A316W3H6-F1
#
_entry.id   AF-A0A316W3H6-F1
#
_cell.length_a   1.000
_cell.length_b   1.000
_cell.length_c   1.000
_cell.angle_alpha   90.00
_cell.angle_beta   90.00
_cell.angle_gamma   90.00
#
_symmetry.space_group_name_H-M   'P 1'
#
loop_
_entity.id
_entity.type
_entity.pdbx_description
1 polymer ?
#
loop_
_entity_poly.entity_id
_entity_poly.type
_entity_poly.pdbx_seq_one_letter_code
_entity_poly.pdbx_strand_id
1 'polypeptide(L)'
;MSYESIRRTVRSLESRIDAALTSSSSTDLEAAAGTGSGSAHSVPALLADLRRCNSQLSASLGTHPSAAQLAAVRRHHEVVEDYEREWARVEKRRDRRDVLEGVRGDISAYKSRQATAEASLLNERDRISNSHSMIDSSLEQAYATRANLAQQRSVIQNATSRLQSTAAQIPGLNTIITRINRRRKRDSVIMGCVLGACALLLLWRWFG
;
A
#
# COMPACT_ATOMS: atom_id res chain seq x y z
N MET A 1 -56.48 -37.03 26.51
CA MET A 1 -55.03 -37.25 26.76
C MET A 1 -54.85 -37.52 28.24
N SER A 2 -54.11 -38.56 28.63
CA SER A 2 -53.92 -38.92 30.03
C SER A 2 -52.94 -37.93 30.69
N TYR A 3 -53.22 -37.49 31.91
CA TYR A 3 -52.39 -36.53 32.67
C TYR A 3 -50.90 -36.95 32.75
N GLU A 4 -50.65 -38.25 32.81
CA GLU A 4 -49.31 -38.83 32.85
C GLU A 4 -48.52 -38.70 31.55
N SER A 5 -49.18 -38.69 30.38
CA SER A 5 -48.46 -38.54 29.10
C SER A 5 -47.95 -37.11 28.92
N ILE A 6 -48.74 -36.11 29.33
CA ILE A 6 -48.37 -34.68 29.26
C ILE A 6 -47.22 -34.40 30.24
N ARG A 7 -47.21 -35.04 31.41
CA ARG A 7 -46.13 -34.88 32.39
C ARG A 7 -44.80 -35.46 31.92
N ARG A 8 -44.82 -36.56 31.16
CA ARG A 8 -43.61 -37.13 30.53
C ARG A 8 -43.06 -36.22 29.43
N THR A 9 -43.93 -35.62 28.62
CA THR A 9 -43.49 -34.67 27.58
C THR A 9 -42.95 -33.38 28.16
N VAL A 10 -43.50 -32.89 29.27
CA VAL A 10 -42.94 -31.72 29.98
C VAL A 10 -41.53 -32.01 30.49
N ARG A 11 -41.31 -33.13 31.17
CA ARG A 11 -39.98 -33.49 31.67
C ARG A 11 -38.94 -33.70 30.58
N SER A 12 -39.33 -34.26 29.42
CA SER A 12 -38.41 -34.41 28.30
C SER A 12 -38.07 -33.07 27.64
N LEU A 13 -39.02 -32.13 27.59
CA LEU A 13 -38.75 -30.76 27.14
C LEU A 13 -37.86 -30.00 28.13
N GLU A 14 -38.09 -30.13 29.44
CA GLU A 14 -37.24 -29.54 30.48
C GLU A 14 -35.79 -30.03 30.34
N SER A 15 -35.56 -31.34 30.20
CA SER A 15 -34.22 -31.90 30.01
C SER A 15 -33.53 -31.41 28.72
N ARG A 16 -34.29 -31.21 27.63
CA ARG A 16 -33.75 -30.68 26.36
C ARG A 16 -33.39 -29.21 26.47
N ILE A 17 -34.19 -28.42 27.18
CA ILE A 17 -33.92 -27.00 27.45
C ILE A 17 -32.66 -26.87 28.31
N ASP A 18 -32.54 -27.68 29.36
CA ASP A 18 -31.39 -27.66 30.26
C ASP A 18 -30.08 -28.04 29.52
N ALA A 19 -30.14 -29.05 28.65
CA ALA A 19 -29.03 -29.41 27.76
C ALA A 19 -28.66 -28.29 26.77
N ALA A 20 -29.64 -27.54 26.27
CA ALA A 20 -29.42 -26.44 25.33
C ALA A 20 -28.93 -25.15 26.00
N LEU A 21 -29.33 -24.90 27.25
CA LEU A 21 -28.83 -23.80 28.08
C LEU A 21 -27.40 -24.07 28.54
N THR A 22 -27.12 -25.30 28.99
CA THR A 22 -25.75 -25.70 29.38
C THR A 22 -24.82 -25.67 28.17
N SER A 23 -25.23 -26.17 27.01
CA SER A 23 -24.44 -26.05 25.77
C SER A 23 -24.23 -24.60 25.34
N SER A 24 -25.25 -23.75 25.49
CA SER A 24 -25.09 -22.31 25.23
C SER A 24 -24.07 -21.68 26.17
N SER A 25 -24.15 -21.97 27.47
CA SER A 25 -23.20 -21.48 28.47
C SER A 25 -21.78 -22.04 28.31
N SER A 26 -21.63 -23.27 27.79
CA SER A 26 -20.32 -23.87 27.55
C SER A 26 -19.71 -23.36 26.25
N THR A 27 -20.52 -23.15 25.21
CA THR A 27 -20.07 -22.44 24.00
C THR A 27 -19.64 -21.02 24.32
N ASP A 28 -20.18 -20.38 25.36
CA ASP A 28 -19.71 -19.07 25.82
C ASP A 28 -18.26 -19.12 26.35
N LEU A 29 -17.78 -20.28 26.83
CA LEU A 29 -16.39 -20.50 27.26
C LEU A 29 -15.47 -20.89 26.09
N GLU A 30 -15.99 -21.58 25.08
CA GLU A 30 -15.22 -22.14 23.96
C GLU A 30 -15.18 -21.24 22.70
N ALA A 31 -16.09 -20.27 22.59
CA ALA A 31 -16.22 -19.39 21.41
C ALA A 31 -15.08 -18.36 21.21
N ALA A 32 -13.93 -18.55 21.87
CA ALA A 32 -12.66 -18.02 21.38
C ALA A 32 -12.24 -18.65 20.03
N ALA A 33 -12.89 -19.73 19.59
CA ALA A 33 -12.56 -20.49 18.37
C ALA A 33 -13.55 -20.35 17.18
N GLY A 34 -14.49 -19.40 17.21
CA GLY A 34 -15.17 -18.94 15.98
C GLY A 34 -16.26 -19.85 15.38
N THR A 35 -16.97 -20.66 16.15
CA THR A 35 -18.12 -21.43 15.63
C THR A 35 -19.21 -21.56 16.69
N GLY A 36 -20.43 -21.05 16.43
CA GLY A 36 -21.57 -21.39 17.30
C GLY A 36 -22.76 -20.44 17.31
N SER A 37 -23.46 -20.26 16.18
CA SER A 37 -24.75 -19.53 16.15
C SER A 37 -25.98 -20.45 16.09
N GLY A 38 -25.81 -21.73 15.69
CA GLY A 38 -26.94 -22.62 15.38
C GLY A 38 -27.80 -23.09 16.57
N SER A 39 -27.28 -23.04 17.79
CA SER A 39 -28.01 -23.58 18.97
C SER A 39 -28.85 -22.53 19.72
N ALA A 40 -28.74 -21.24 19.39
CA ALA A 40 -29.47 -20.19 20.10
C ALA A 40 -30.95 -20.12 19.69
N HIS A 41 -31.26 -20.41 18.43
CA HIS A 41 -32.64 -20.32 17.92
C HIS A 41 -33.54 -21.48 18.35
N SER A 42 -32.97 -22.59 18.81
CA SER A 42 -33.74 -23.75 19.27
C SER A 42 -34.29 -23.59 20.69
N VAL A 43 -33.65 -22.79 21.56
CA VAL A 43 -34.08 -22.55 22.95
C VAL A 43 -35.43 -21.81 23.06
N PRO A 44 -35.68 -20.68 22.36
CA PRO A 44 -36.98 -20.00 22.45
C PRO A 44 -38.12 -20.84 21.85
N ALA A 45 -37.84 -21.64 20.82
CA ALA A 45 -38.83 -22.55 20.25
C ALA A 45 -39.24 -23.65 21.24
N LEU A 46 -38.27 -24.24 21.96
CA LEU A 46 -38.53 -25.24 23.00
C LEU A 46 -39.26 -24.65 24.21
N LEU A 47 -38.95 -23.42 24.60
CA LEU A 47 -39.67 -22.68 25.65
C LEU A 47 -41.14 -22.41 25.27
N ALA A 48 -41.40 -22.04 24.01
CA ALA A 48 -42.76 -21.85 23.50
C ALA A 48 -43.57 -23.16 23.52
N ASP A 49 -42.94 -24.28 23.13
CA ASP A 49 -43.56 -25.61 23.20
C ASP A 49 -43.84 -26.04 24.65
N LEU A 50 -42.94 -25.76 25.59
CA LEU A 50 -43.13 -26.08 27.01
C LEU A 50 -44.29 -25.27 27.62
N ARG A 51 -44.38 -23.97 27.32
CA ARG A 51 -45.52 -23.13 27.70
C ARG A 51 -46.84 -23.68 27.16
N ARG A 52 -46.85 -24.14 25.90
CA ARG A 52 -48.03 -24.74 25.27
C ARG A 52 -48.45 -26.05 25.94
N CYS A 53 -47.50 -26.91 26.30
CA CYS A 53 -47.82 -28.13 27.06
C CYS A 53 -48.31 -27.82 28.48
N ASN A 54 -47.77 -26.79 29.12
CA ASN A 54 -48.18 -26.37 30.46
C ASN A 54 -49.60 -25.77 30.47
N SER A 55 -49.97 -24.98 29.45
CA SER A 55 -51.34 -24.48 29.30
C SER A 55 -52.35 -25.59 28.97
N GLN A 56 -51.93 -26.64 28.27
CA GLN A 56 -52.75 -27.84 28.07
C GLN A 56 -52.89 -28.66 29.37
N LEU A 57 -51.85 -28.75 30.19
CA LEU A 57 -51.88 -29.40 31.50
C LEU A 57 -52.85 -28.68 32.44
N SER A 58 -52.81 -27.35 32.48
CA SER A 58 -53.74 -26.54 33.29
C SER A 58 -55.17 -26.60 32.78
N ALA A 59 -55.40 -26.62 31.46
CA ALA A 59 -56.73 -26.77 30.86
C ALA A 59 -57.33 -28.17 31.03
N SER A 60 -56.49 -29.20 31.14
CA SER A 60 -56.93 -30.59 31.40
C SER A 60 -57.34 -30.84 32.86
N LEU A 61 -57.15 -29.85 33.73
CA LEU A 61 -57.51 -29.90 35.13
C LEU A 61 -59.02 -29.63 35.27
N GLY A 62 -59.80 -30.66 35.62
CA GLY A 62 -61.26 -30.58 35.71
C GLY A 62 -61.79 -29.70 36.86
N THR A 63 -63.12 -29.71 37.07
CA THR A 63 -63.84 -28.86 38.05
C THR A 63 -63.48 -29.10 39.53
N HIS A 64 -62.85 -30.24 39.87
CA HIS A 64 -62.33 -30.53 41.21
C HIS A 64 -60.88 -31.02 41.15
N PRO A 65 -59.91 -30.10 41.14
CA PRO A 65 -58.49 -30.45 41.14
C PRO A 65 -58.03 -30.91 42.52
N SER A 66 -57.19 -31.95 42.58
CA SER A 66 -56.50 -32.28 43.83
C SER A 66 -55.44 -31.23 44.18
N ALA A 67 -55.23 -30.97 45.48
CA ALA A 67 -54.24 -30.01 45.94
C ALA A 67 -52.82 -30.29 45.39
N ALA A 68 -52.49 -31.57 45.19
CA ALA A 68 -51.23 -32.00 44.58
C ALA A 68 -51.11 -31.61 43.10
N GLN A 69 -52.21 -31.65 42.33
CA GLN A 69 -52.20 -31.27 40.91
C GLN A 69 -52.11 -29.75 40.74
N LEU A 70 -52.77 -28.96 41.60
CA LEU A 70 -52.62 -27.49 41.61
C LEU A 70 -51.19 -27.07 41.97
N ALA A 71 -50.60 -27.70 42.99
CA ALA A 71 -49.21 -27.47 43.36
C ALA A 71 -48.24 -27.84 42.22
N ALA A 72 -48.50 -28.92 41.48
CA ALA A 72 -47.69 -29.33 40.35
C ALA A 72 -47.75 -28.32 39.19
N VAL A 73 -48.95 -27.84 38.83
CA VAL A 73 -49.12 -26.82 37.76
C VAL A 73 -48.42 -25.51 38.14
N ARG A 74 -48.58 -25.06 39.39
CA ARG A 74 -47.91 -23.85 39.89
C ARG A 74 -46.39 -23.96 39.80
N ARG A 75 -45.84 -25.12 40.18
CA ARG A 75 -44.41 -25.40 40.06
C ARG A 75 -43.94 -25.41 38.60
N HIS A 76 -44.70 -25.98 37.68
CA HIS A 76 -44.34 -25.96 36.26
C HIS A 76 -44.36 -24.53 35.68
N HIS A 77 -45.25 -23.65 36.16
CA HIS A 77 -45.25 -22.24 35.76
C HIS A 77 -44.02 -21.49 36.29
N GLU A 78 -43.63 -21.72 37.54
CA GLU A 78 -42.43 -21.15 38.15
C GLU A 78 -41.15 -21.60 37.41
N VAL A 79 -41.07 -22.89 37.06
CA VAL A 79 -39.95 -23.45 36.28
C VAL A 79 -39.83 -22.81 34.89
N VAL A 80 -40.96 -22.53 34.21
CA VAL A 80 -40.96 -21.80 32.93
C VAL A 80 -40.41 -20.39 33.09
N GLU A 81 -40.88 -19.65 34.10
CA GLU A 81 -40.40 -18.29 34.37
C GLU A 81 -38.92 -18.24 34.73
N ASP A 82 -38.42 -19.25 35.43
CA ASP A 82 -37.00 -19.39 35.75
C ASP A 82 -36.16 -19.63 34.48
N TYR A 83 -36.61 -20.50 33.57
CA TYR A 83 -35.91 -20.73 32.30
C TYR A 83 -35.89 -19.49 31.40
N GLU A 84 -36.95 -18.69 31.40
CA GLU A 84 -36.97 -17.42 30.65
C GLU A 84 -36.01 -16.38 31.21
N ARG A 85 -35.96 -16.27 32.54
CA ARG A 85 -35.00 -15.40 33.21
C ARG A 85 -33.56 -15.82 32.91
N GLU A 86 -33.29 -17.12 32.90
CA GLU A 86 -31.95 -17.62 32.58
C GLU A 86 -31.60 -17.44 31.10
N TRP A 87 -32.55 -17.68 30.18
CA TRP A 87 -32.35 -17.40 28.76
C TRP A 87 -32.05 -15.93 28.50
N ALA A 88 -32.81 -15.01 29.10
CA ALA A 88 -32.57 -13.57 28.97
C ALA A 88 -31.18 -13.15 29.48
N ARG A 89 -30.66 -13.82 30.53
CA ARG A 89 -29.30 -13.59 31.03
C ARG A 89 -28.24 -14.09 30.05
N VAL A 90 -28.42 -15.28 29.48
CA VAL A 90 -27.53 -15.84 28.45
C VAL A 90 -27.50 -14.93 27.23
N GLU A 91 -28.65 -14.48 26.74
CA GLU A 91 -28.74 -13.61 25.57
C GLU A 91 -28.03 -12.27 25.79
N LYS A 92 -28.25 -11.62 26.94
CA LYS A 92 -27.57 -10.37 27.27
C LYS A 92 -26.05 -10.55 27.37
N ARG A 93 -25.57 -11.72 27.80
CA ARG A 93 -24.12 -12.03 27.81
C ARG A 93 -23.58 -12.21 26.39
N ARG A 94 -24.34 -12.86 25.50
CA ARG A 94 -24.00 -13.00 24.08
C ARG A 94 -23.94 -11.67 23.35
N ASP A 95 -24.98 -10.84 23.43
CA ASP A 95 -25.01 -9.51 22.80
C ASP A 95 -23.80 -8.67 23.20
N ARG A 96 -23.47 -8.67 24.49
CA ARG A 96 -22.31 -7.94 24.99
C ARG A 96 -21.00 -8.50 24.42
N ARG A 97 -20.90 -9.81 24.24
CA ARG A 97 -19.72 -10.47 23.67
C ARG A 97 -19.58 -10.15 22.19
N ASP A 98 -20.64 -10.23 21.41
CA ASP A 98 -20.62 -9.99 19.97
C ASP A 98 -20.23 -8.55 19.66
N VAL A 99 -20.72 -7.58 20.45
CA VAL A 99 -20.27 -6.18 20.35
C VAL A 99 -18.78 -6.04 20.69
N LEU A 100 -18.31 -6.69 21.77
CA LEU A 100 -16.89 -6.64 22.15
C LEU A 100 -15.97 -7.35 21.14
N GLU A 101 -16.45 -8.42 20.51
CA GLU A 101 -15.76 -9.16 19.45
C GLU A 101 -15.63 -8.29 18.20
N GLY A 102 -16.70 -7.61 17.78
CA GLY A 102 -16.67 -6.63 16.70
C GLY A 102 -15.68 -5.50 16.95
N VAL A 103 -15.73 -4.87 18.14
CA VAL A 103 -14.81 -3.79 18.51
C VAL A 103 -13.36 -4.27 18.57
N ARG A 104 -13.09 -5.47 19.09
CA ARG A 104 -11.74 -6.06 19.10
C ARG A 104 -11.24 -6.31 17.67
N GLY A 105 -12.11 -6.81 16.79
CA GLY A 105 -11.84 -6.97 15.37
C GLY A 105 -11.43 -5.64 14.73
N ASP A 106 -12.23 -4.59 14.90
CA ASP A 106 -11.98 -3.27 14.34
C ASP A 106 -10.70 -2.63 14.88
N ILE A 107 -10.43 -2.74 16.19
CA ILE A 107 -9.19 -2.24 16.80
C ILE A 107 -7.98 -2.98 16.23
N SER A 108 -8.06 -4.30 16.07
CA SER A 108 -6.97 -5.09 15.50
C SER A 108 -6.68 -4.72 14.05
N ALA A 109 -7.74 -4.49 13.26
CA ALA A 109 -7.65 -4.04 11.87
C ALA A 109 -7.11 -2.61 11.75
N TYR A 110 -7.51 -1.70 12.65
CA TYR A 110 -6.96 -0.36 12.70
C TYR A 110 -5.47 -0.36 13.08
N LYS A 111 -5.11 -1.13 14.11
CA LYS A 111 -3.73 -1.26 14.57
C LYS A 111 -2.81 -1.85 13.50
N SER A 112 -3.28 -2.85 12.74
CA SER A 112 -2.49 -3.43 11.63
C SER A 112 -2.32 -2.45 10.47
N ARG A 113 -3.36 -1.69 10.11
CA ARG A 113 -3.25 -0.60 9.12
C ARG A 113 -2.28 0.48 9.57
N GLN A 114 -2.33 0.88 10.84
CA GLN A 114 -1.43 1.89 11.38
C GLN A 114 0.02 1.41 11.39
N ALA A 115 0.29 0.18 11.84
CA ALA A 115 1.64 -0.40 11.79
C ALA A 115 2.19 -0.44 10.35
N THR A 116 1.35 -0.74 9.37
CA THR A 116 1.73 -0.74 7.94
C THR A 116 2.05 0.66 7.44
N ALA A 117 1.23 1.67 7.82
CA ALA A 117 1.48 3.06 7.48
C ALA A 117 2.79 3.57 8.09
N GLU A 118 3.05 3.26 9.36
CA GLU A 118 4.29 3.61 10.04
C GLU A 118 5.51 2.96 9.37
N ALA A 119 5.43 1.68 9.01
CA ALA A 119 6.49 1.01 8.26
C ALA A 119 6.76 1.66 6.90
N SER A 120 5.71 2.09 6.19
CA SER A 120 5.84 2.83 4.93
C SER A 120 6.53 4.18 5.11
N LEU A 121 6.17 4.93 6.16
CA LEU A 121 6.79 6.22 6.48
C LEU A 121 8.28 6.07 6.85
N LEU A 122 8.64 5.02 7.58
CA LEU A 122 10.04 4.71 7.88
C LEU A 122 10.84 4.37 6.63
N ASN A 123 10.27 3.55 5.73
CA ASN A 123 10.91 3.25 4.44
C ASN A 123 11.09 4.52 3.60
N GLU A 124 10.08 5.39 3.53
CA GLU A 124 10.20 6.66 2.80
C GLU A 124 11.28 7.57 3.40
N ARG A 125 11.43 7.61 4.73
CA ARG A 125 12.54 8.33 5.37
C ARG A 125 13.90 7.78 4.92
N ASP A 126 14.06 6.47 4.88
CA ASP A 126 15.32 5.85 4.47
C ASP A 126 15.60 6.15 2.98
N ARG A 127 14.56 6.16 2.13
CA ARG A 127 14.66 6.58 0.72
C ARG A 127 15.07 8.04 0.58
N ILE A 128 14.51 8.95 1.38
CA ILE A 128 14.92 10.36 1.40
C ILE A 128 16.39 10.49 1.84
N SER A 129 16.82 9.77 2.87
CA SER A 129 18.21 9.80 3.33
C SER A 129 19.18 9.31 2.25
N ASN A 130 18.82 8.24 1.52
CA ASN A 130 19.61 7.75 0.40
C ASN A 130 19.61 8.73 -0.77
N SER A 131 18.50 9.41 -1.04
CA SER A 131 18.43 10.46 -2.05
C SER A 131 19.35 11.63 -1.70
N HIS A 132 19.39 12.03 -0.43
CA HIS A 132 20.28 13.09 0.04
C HIS A 132 21.76 12.73 -0.16
N SER A 133 22.18 11.51 0.20
CA SER A 133 23.57 11.08 0.00
C SER A 133 23.94 10.98 -1.48
N MET A 134 23.01 10.54 -2.35
CA MET A 134 23.21 10.57 -3.79
C MET A 134 23.37 12.00 -4.31
N ILE A 135 22.54 12.94 -3.86
CA ILE A 135 22.65 14.35 -4.22
C ILE A 135 24.00 14.93 -3.78
N ASP A 136 24.45 14.62 -2.55
CA ASP A 136 25.75 15.07 -2.04
C ASP A 136 26.90 14.54 -2.89
N SER A 137 26.87 13.26 -3.28
CA SER A 137 27.89 12.68 -4.17
C SER A 137 27.90 13.32 -5.56
N SER A 138 26.71 13.65 -6.10
CA SER A 138 26.58 14.34 -7.39
C SER A 138 27.09 15.78 -7.30
N LEU A 139 26.82 16.47 -6.19
CA LEU A 139 27.33 17.80 -5.91
C LEU A 139 28.87 17.78 -5.81
N GLU A 140 29.43 16.81 -5.10
CA GLU A 140 30.88 16.62 -4.99
C GLU A 140 31.52 16.35 -6.35
N GLN A 141 30.91 15.49 -7.18
CA GLN A 141 31.35 15.26 -8.55
C GLN A 141 31.25 16.53 -9.41
N ALA A 142 30.21 17.33 -9.25
CA ALA A 142 30.06 18.62 -9.94
C ALA A 142 31.15 19.63 -9.51
N TYR A 143 31.51 19.68 -8.22
CA TYR A 143 32.62 20.51 -7.74
C TYR A 143 33.96 20.02 -8.26
N ALA A 144 34.21 18.71 -8.24
CA ALA A 144 35.42 18.11 -8.77
C ALA A 144 35.57 18.36 -10.28
N THR A 145 34.49 18.23 -11.06
CA THR A 145 34.50 18.54 -12.50
C THR A 145 34.74 20.03 -12.76
N ARG A 146 34.11 20.93 -11.98
CA ARG A 146 34.40 22.38 -12.07
C ARG A 146 35.88 22.69 -11.79
N ALA A 147 36.46 22.09 -10.75
CA ALA A 147 37.87 22.26 -10.43
C ALA A 147 38.78 21.73 -11.55
N ASN A 148 38.47 20.55 -12.10
CA ASN A 148 39.17 19.97 -13.24
C ASN A 148 39.09 20.86 -14.49
N LEU A 149 37.93 21.43 -14.81
CA LEU A 149 37.77 22.36 -15.93
C LEU A 149 38.59 23.64 -15.74
N ALA A 150 38.66 24.16 -14.51
CA ALA A 150 39.50 25.32 -14.19
C ALA A 150 40.99 25.00 -14.39
N GLN A 151 41.45 23.81 -13.98
CA GLN A 151 42.81 23.35 -14.24
C GLN A 151 43.06 23.16 -15.74
N GLN A 152 42.14 22.52 -16.47
CA GLN A 152 42.22 22.34 -17.92
C GLN A 152 42.33 23.67 -18.67
N ARG A 153 41.65 24.73 -18.21
CA ARG A 153 41.79 26.08 -18.79
C ARG A 153 43.23 26.56 -18.75
N SER A 154 43.94 26.39 -17.63
CA SER A 154 45.37 26.76 -17.54
C SER A 154 46.24 25.92 -18.49
N VAL A 155 45.93 24.62 -18.64
CA VAL A 155 46.62 23.74 -19.58
C VAL A 155 46.43 24.20 -21.02
N ILE A 156 45.20 24.58 -21.42
CA ILE A 156 44.91 25.10 -22.76
C ILE A 156 45.60 26.46 -22.99
N GLN A 157 45.63 27.34 -21.99
CA GLN A 157 46.37 28.60 -22.07
C GLN A 157 47.87 28.36 -22.27
N ASN A 158 48.46 27.44 -21.50
CA ASN A 158 49.85 27.04 -21.64
C ASN A 158 50.11 26.41 -23.02
N ALA A 159 49.24 25.53 -23.50
CA ALA A 159 49.34 24.94 -24.82
C ALA A 159 49.26 26.00 -25.93
N THR A 160 48.32 26.94 -25.82
CA THR A 160 48.19 28.07 -26.75
C THR A 160 49.46 28.94 -26.74
N SER A 161 50.00 29.25 -25.56
CA SER A 161 51.24 30.04 -25.45
C SER A 161 52.44 29.34 -26.08
N ARG A 162 52.55 28.00 -25.91
CA ARG A 162 53.57 27.18 -26.56
C ARG A 162 53.39 27.13 -28.07
N LEU A 163 52.16 26.99 -28.56
CA LEU A 163 51.87 27.03 -29.99
C LEU A 163 52.24 28.39 -30.59
N GLN A 164 51.92 29.50 -29.90
CA GLN A 164 52.32 30.84 -30.32
C GLN A 164 53.84 31.02 -30.29
N SER A 165 54.54 30.52 -29.26
CA SER A 165 56.00 30.58 -29.21
C SER A 165 56.66 29.74 -30.30
N THR A 166 56.12 28.56 -30.61
CA THR A 166 56.59 27.73 -31.73
C THR A 166 56.30 28.40 -33.07
N ALA A 167 55.13 29.02 -33.25
CA ALA A 167 54.83 29.80 -34.45
C ALA A 167 55.78 30.99 -34.62
N ALA A 168 56.19 31.64 -33.53
CA ALA A 168 57.19 32.71 -33.53
C ALA A 168 58.63 32.19 -33.78
N GLN A 169 58.96 31.00 -33.29
CA GLN A 169 60.23 30.29 -33.52
C GLN A 169 60.31 29.57 -34.87
N ILE A 170 59.29 29.70 -35.74
CA ILE A 170 59.45 29.49 -37.19
C ILE A 170 59.70 30.87 -37.82
N PRO A 171 60.88 31.51 -37.64
CA PRO A 171 61.22 32.76 -38.30
C PRO A 171 61.39 32.45 -39.77
N GLY A 172 60.33 32.62 -40.55
CA GLY A 172 60.40 32.15 -41.92
C GLY A 172 59.13 32.24 -42.71
N LEU A 173 57.96 32.05 -42.10
CA LEU A 173 56.71 32.00 -42.86
C LEU A 173 56.46 33.31 -43.61
N ASN A 174 56.65 34.47 -42.99
CA ASN A 174 56.49 35.75 -43.67
C ASN A 174 57.54 35.95 -44.78
N THR A 175 58.79 35.52 -44.58
CA THR A 175 59.84 35.57 -45.62
C THR A 175 59.64 34.54 -46.74
N ILE A 176 59.05 33.38 -46.45
CA ILE A 176 58.76 32.32 -47.42
C ILE A 176 57.55 32.74 -48.27
N ILE A 177 56.48 33.24 -47.64
CA ILE A 177 55.31 33.81 -48.31
C ILE A 177 55.70 34.99 -49.21
N THR A 178 56.55 35.91 -48.74
CA THR A 178 57.02 37.04 -49.56
C THR A 178 57.94 36.59 -50.70
N ARG A 179 58.81 35.58 -50.51
CA ARG A 179 59.60 34.98 -51.60
C ARG A 179 58.72 34.31 -52.65
N ILE A 180 57.66 33.61 -52.24
CA ILE A 180 56.69 32.98 -53.16
C ILE A 180 55.97 34.04 -53.98
N ASN A 181 55.47 35.10 -53.34
CA ASN A 181 54.73 36.15 -54.03
C ASN A 181 55.63 36.97 -54.98
N ARG A 182 56.91 37.16 -54.62
CA ARG A 182 57.91 37.83 -55.48
C ARG A 182 58.31 37.01 -56.71
N ARG A 183 58.30 35.67 -56.63
CA ARG A 183 58.47 34.82 -57.83
C ARG A 183 57.26 34.95 -58.76
N ARG A 184 56.04 34.84 -58.23
CA ARG A 184 54.80 34.94 -59.01
C ARG A 184 54.65 36.29 -59.73
N LYS A 185 55.01 37.40 -59.08
CA LYS A 185 55.00 38.74 -59.71
C LYS A 185 56.00 38.86 -60.86
N ARG A 186 57.20 38.29 -60.74
CA ARG A 186 58.19 38.31 -61.83
C ARG A 186 57.70 37.54 -63.04
N ASP A 187 57.14 36.35 -62.84
CA ASP A 187 56.61 35.55 -63.95
C ASP A 187 55.44 36.27 -64.65
N SER A 188 54.54 36.90 -63.90
CA SER A 188 53.46 37.70 -64.48
C SER A 188 53.96 38.92 -65.27
N VAL A 189 55.02 39.59 -64.81
CA VAL A 189 55.63 40.72 -65.54
C VAL A 189 56.30 40.25 -66.82
N ILE A 190 57.04 39.14 -66.79
CA ILE A 190 57.69 38.57 -67.98
C ILE A 190 56.64 38.17 -69.01
N MET A 191 55.59 37.44 -68.61
CA MET A 191 54.51 37.04 -69.51
C MET A 191 53.78 38.26 -70.09
N GLY A 192 53.52 39.29 -69.28
CA GLY A 192 52.92 40.54 -69.74
C GLY A 192 53.80 41.29 -70.76
N CYS A 193 55.11 41.37 -70.52
CA CYS A 193 56.06 41.99 -71.46
C CYS A 193 56.12 41.24 -72.79
N VAL A 194 56.13 39.90 -72.78
CA VAL A 194 56.17 39.09 -74.02
C VAL A 194 54.89 39.29 -74.84
N LEU A 195 53.72 39.24 -74.18
CA LEU A 195 52.42 39.51 -74.84
C LEU A 195 52.36 40.93 -75.40
N GLY A 196 52.78 41.94 -74.63
CA GLY A 196 52.79 43.33 -75.06
C GLY A 196 53.74 43.59 -76.23
N ALA A 197 54.96 43.05 -76.19
CA ALA A 197 55.93 43.17 -77.28
C ALA A 197 55.43 42.48 -78.56
N CYS A 198 54.83 41.29 -78.45
CA CYS A 198 54.27 40.57 -79.58
C CYS A 198 53.09 41.34 -80.20
N ALA A 199 52.19 41.88 -79.37
CA ALA A 199 51.07 42.70 -79.84
C ALA A 199 51.54 43.98 -80.57
N LEU A 200 52.56 44.66 -80.05
CA LEU A 200 53.15 45.85 -80.68
C LEU A 200 53.79 45.53 -82.04
N LEU A 201 54.53 44.41 -82.15
CA LEU A 201 55.13 43.98 -83.42
C LEU A 201 54.08 43.65 -84.47
N LEU A 202 52.98 43.00 -84.08
CA LEU A 202 51.86 42.71 -84.99
C LEU A 202 51.17 43.99 -85.43
N LEU A 203 50.94 44.94 -84.52
CA LEU A 203 50.34 46.23 -84.84
C LEU A 203 51.22 47.04 -85.80
N TRP A 204 52.54 47.05 -85.56
CA TRP A 204 53.49 47.74 -86.42
C TRP A 204 53.54 47.12 -87.83
N ARG A 205 53.53 45.79 -87.92
CA ARG A 205 53.43 45.05 -89.21
C ARG A 205 52.11 45.29 -89.93
N TRP A 206 51.01 45.43 -89.21
CA TRP A 206 49.69 45.57 -89.82
C TRP A 206 49.42 47.00 -90.27
N PHE A 207 49.96 48.00 -89.57
CA PHE A 207 49.78 49.42 -89.88
C PHE A 207 50.84 49.99 -90.83
N GLY A 208 52.01 49.33 -90.96
CA GLY A 208 53.07 49.69 -91.90
C GLY A 208 53.13 48.77 -93.10
#